data_AF-A0A067DD10-F1
#
_entry.id   AF-A0A067DD10-F1
#
_cell.length_a   1.000
_cell.length_b   1.000
_cell.length_c   1.000
_cell.angle_alpha   90.00
_cell.angle_beta   90.00
_cell.angle_gamma   90.00
#
_symmetry.space_group_name_H-M   'P 1'
#
loop_
_entity.id
_entity.type
_entity.pdbx_description
1 polymer ?
#
loop_
_entity_poly.entity_id
_entity_poly.type
_entity_poly.pdbx_seq_one_letter_code
_entity_poly.pdbx_strand_id
1 'polypeptide(L)'
;SLSTGVFICIKCSGIHRSLGVHISKVLSVKLDEWTNEQVDALAEMGGNIAVNKKYEAYTPGNLKKPSPNSFIDERSDFIRRKYEKLEFFNFDEQALLCPYPAPHRRSSSSSTSSSSHDKKHYEKQATRHRIGIAFRNSWGRKESESKNSKKANSLVAMVEFVGLIKVNVVKGTNLAVRDVMTSDPYVILALGHQTVKTRVIKSNLNPVWNESLMLSIPENIPPLKVLVYDKDTFTTDDFMGDAEIDIQPLVTAARACETPISMSPCNLGNG
;
A
#
# COMPACT_ATOMS: atom_id res chain seq x y z
N SER A 1 -1.64 7.11 8.09
CA SER A 1 -1.93 7.58 6.73
C SER A 1 -1.36 8.98 6.59
N LEU A 2 -0.25 9.11 5.87
CA LEU A 2 0.45 10.38 5.69
C LEU A 2 -0.32 11.33 4.75
N SER A 3 -1.03 10.83 3.73
CA SER A 3 -1.80 11.69 2.81
C SER A 3 -3.10 12.25 3.40
N THR A 4 -3.49 11.80 4.60
CA THR A 4 -4.80 12.14 5.21
C THR A 4 -4.73 12.39 6.71
N GLY A 5 -3.55 12.71 7.26
CA GLY A 5 -3.42 13.20 8.64
C GLY A 5 -3.84 12.26 9.78
N VAL A 6 -3.94 10.94 9.58
CA VAL A 6 -4.49 10.01 10.61
C VAL A 6 -3.56 8.88 11.03
N PHE A 7 -3.55 8.62 12.33
CA PHE A 7 -3.12 7.36 12.93
C PHE A 7 -4.24 6.32 12.77
N ILE A 8 -3.88 5.11 12.35
CA ILE A 8 -4.82 4.01 12.10
C ILE A 8 -4.24 2.74 12.71
N CYS A 9 -5.09 1.90 13.32
CA CYS A 9 -4.64 0.62 13.86
C CYS A 9 -4.25 -0.36 12.74
N ILE A 10 -3.51 -1.40 13.10
CA ILE A 10 -2.97 -2.40 12.17
C ILE A 10 -4.07 -2.98 11.26
N LYS A 11 -5.20 -3.42 11.83
CA LYS A 11 -6.36 -3.96 11.08
C LYS A 11 -6.91 -2.98 10.04
N CYS A 12 -7.05 -1.69 10.39
CA CYS A 12 -7.50 -0.67 9.45
C CYS A 12 -6.43 -0.30 8.40
N SER A 13 -5.14 -0.51 8.70
CA SER A 13 -4.04 -0.15 7.79
C SER A 13 -4.04 -0.97 6.49
N GLY A 14 -4.44 -2.25 6.53
CA GLY A 14 -4.61 -3.08 5.33
C GLY A 14 -5.68 -2.51 4.40
N ILE A 15 -6.86 -2.23 4.93
CA ILE A 15 -7.97 -1.61 4.18
C ILE A 15 -7.52 -0.28 3.55
N HIS A 16 -6.86 0.58 4.32
CA HIS A 16 -6.32 1.85 3.81
C HIS A 16 -5.33 1.66 2.65
N ARG A 17 -4.42 0.67 2.71
CA ARG A 17 -3.54 0.32 1.59
C ARG A 17 -4.33 -0.14 0.35
N SER A 18 -5.47 -0.83 0.54
CA SER A 18 -6.35 -1.30 -0.55
C SER A 18 -7.08 -0.19 -1.31
N LEU A 19 -7.15 1.04 -0.76
CA LEU A 19 -7.67 2.23 -1.45
C LEU A 19 -6.67 2.79 -2.48
N GLY A 20 -5.40 2.41 -2.37
CA GLY A 20 -4.30 2.92 -3.19
C GLY A 20 -3.74 4.27 -2.72
N VAL A 21 -2.50 4.54 -3.12
CA VAL A 21 -1.68 5.66 -2.59
C VAL A 21 -2.22 7.06 -2.89
N HIS A 22 -3.09 7.20 -3.89
CA HIS A 22 -3.75 8.46 -4.25
C HIS A 22 -4.87 8.85 -3.26
N ILE A 23 -5.36 7.89 -2.47
CA ILE A 23 -6.29 8.13 -1.34
C ILE A 23 -5.51 8.04 -0.03
N SER A 24 -4.79 6.95 0.22
CA SER A 24 -4.09 6.72 1.49
C SER A 24 -2.66 6.19 1.32
N LYS A 25 -1.68 7.08 1.55
CA LYS A 25 -0.27 6.71 1.74
C LYS A 25 -0.06 6.19 3.18
N VAL A 26 0.05 4.88 3.35
CA VAL A 26 0.18 4.23 4.67
C VAL A 26 1.65 3.98 5.02
N LEU A 27 2.11 4.63 6.10
CA LEU A 27 3.39 4.41 6.77
C LEU A 27 3.18 3.92 8.21
N SER A 28 4.19 3.24 8.75
CA SER A 28 4.29 2.71 10.11
C SER A 28 5.14 3.62 11.00
N VAL A 29 4.59 4.01 12.15
CA VAL A 29 5.22 4.92 13.13
C VAL A 29 6.50 4.34 13.75
N LYS A 30 6.74 3.02 13.64
CA LYS A 30 7.89 2.33 14.26
C LYS A 30 8.80 1.57 13.29
N LEU A 31 8.41 1.41 12.02
CA LEU A 31 9.04 0.44 11.11
C LEU A 31 9.47 1.03 9.76
N ASP A 32 8.84 2.13 9.33
CA ASP A 32 9.29 2.90 8.17
C ASP A 32 10.19 4.04 8.64
N GLU A 33 11.11 4.51 7.80
CA GLU A 33 11.87 5.74 8.04
C GLU A 33 10.98 6.98 7.79
N TRP A 34 11.13 8.00 8.63
CA TRP A 34 10.39 9.26 8.55
C TRP A 34 11.37 10.42 8.35
N THR A 35 11.04 11.34 7.44
CA THR A 35 11.74 12.63 7.32
C THR A 35 11.01 13.68 8.15
N ASN A 36 11.70 14.74 8.60
CA ASN A 36 11.11 15.75 9.48
C ASN A 36 9.88 16.41 8.85
N GLU A 37 9.92 16.67 7.55
CA GLU A 37 8.83 17.29 6.79
C GLU A 37 7.56 16.38 6.76
N GLN A 38 7.72 15.06 6.90
CA GLN A 38 6.60 14.13 7.01
C GLN A 38 6.02 14.09 8.42
N VAL A 39 6.82 14.38 9.44
CA VAL A 39 6.37 14.52 10.84
C VAL A 39 5.64 15.86 11.01
N ASP A 40 6.23 16.94 10.51
CA ASP A 40 5.66 18.29 10.57
C ASP A 40 4.31 18.37 9.83
N ALA A 41 4.24 17.82 8.60
CA ALA A 41 2.97 17.73 7.87
C ALA A 41 1.92 16.88 8.62
N LEU A 42 2.33 15.81 9.30
CA LEU A 42 1.41 14.99 10.11
C LEU A 42 0.88 15.74 11.34
N ALA A 43 1.70 16.61 11.93
CA ALA A 43 1.30 17.48 13.04
C ALA A 43 0.35 18.61 12.56
N GLU A 44 0.67 19.28 11.45
CA GLU A 44 -0.12 20.37 10.87
C GLU A 44 -1.55 19.93 10.52
N MET A 45 -1.74 18.70 10.03
CA MET A 45 -3.06 18.12 9.73
C MET A 45 -3.95 17.85 10.96
N GLY A 46 -3.49 18.10 12.19
CA GLY A 46 -4.33 18.07 13.40
C GLY A 46 -4.83 16.68 13.83
N GLY A 47 -4.28 15.61 13.25
CA GLY A 47 -4.55 14.23 13.63
C GLY A 47 -6.00 13.76 13.43
N ASN A 48 -6.33 12.65 14.10
CA ASN A 48 -7.63 11.99 13.98
C ASN A 48 -8.83 12.87 14.37
N ILE A 49 -8.65 13.89 15.22
CA ILE A 49 -9.75 14.77 15.65
C ILE A 49 -10.15 15.69 14.50
N ALA A 50 -9.19 16.42 13.92
CA ALA A 50 -9.44 17.30 12.77
C ALA A 50 -9.99 16.52 11.56
N VAL A 51 -9.42 15.34 11.28
CA VAL A 51 -9.84 14.53 10.14
C VAL A 51 -11.22 13.90 10.37
N ASN A 52 -11.59 13.50 11.59
CA ASN A 52 -12.97 13.06 11.86
C ASN A 52 -13.96 14.23 11.76
N LYS A 53 -13.62 15.44 12.24
CA LYS A 53 -14.45 16.65 12.06
C LYS A 53 -14.79 16.89 10.59
N LYS A 54 -13.85 16.61 9.66
CA LYS A 54 -14.04 16.83 8.21
C LYS A 54 -14.66 15.64 7.46
N TYR A 55 -14.28 14.41 7.78
CA TYR A 55 -14.66 13.18 7.05
C TYR A 55 -15.71 12.31 7.76
N GLU A 56 -16.18 12.67 8.95
CA GLU A 56 -17.29 12.01 9.66
C GLU A 56 -18.39 13.02 10.06
N ALA A 57 -18.33 14.24 9.53
CA ALA A 57 -19.19 15.38 9.85
C ALA A 57 -20.69 15.06 9.72
N TYR A 58 -21.04 14.34 8.66
CA TYR A 58 -22.41 13.96 8.33
C TYR A 58 -22.59 12.44 8.33
N THR A 59 -22.09 11.76 9.37
CA THR A 59 -22.31 10.32 9.55
C THR A 59 -23.82 10.04 9.77
N PRO A 60 -24.49 9.25 8.91
CA PRO A 60 -25.91 8.97 9.06
C PRO A 60 -26.23 8.25 10.37
N GLY A 61 -27.31 8.63 11.06
CA GLY A 61 -27.65 8.10 12.39
C GLY A 61 -27.94 6.60 12.45
N ASN A 62 -28.21 5.95 11.31
CA ASN A 62 -28.34 4.50 11.18
C ASN A 62 -26.99 3.78 10.97
N LEU A 63 -25.92 4.48 10.59
CA LEU A 63 -24.60 3.92 10.36
C LEU A 63 -23.72 4.08 11.61
N LYS A 64 -23.56 3.01 12.38
CA LYS A 64 -22.63 3.00 13.52
C LYS A 64 -21.19 2.95 13.01
N LYS A 65 -20.32 3.69 13.69
CA LYS A 65 -18.87 3.64 13.49
C LYS A 65 -18.32 2.30 14.03
N PRO A 66 -17.50 1.55 13.28
CA PRO A 66 -16.98 0.25 13.71
C PRO A 66 -16.22 0.30 15.03
N SER A 67 -16.45 -0.72 15.86
CA SER A 67 -15.81 -0.91 17.15
C SER A 67 -14.37 -1.46 17.02
N PRO A 68 -13.55 -1.42 18.07
CA PRO A 68 -12.24 -2.08 18.08
C PRO A 68 -12.29 -3.59 17.79
N ASN A 69 -13.44 -4.25 18.00
CA ASN A 69 -13.64 -5.69 17.79
C ASN A 69 -14.49 -6.01 16.54
N SER A 70 -14.96 -5.00 15.79
CA SER A 70 -15.73 -5.19 14.56
C SER A 70 -14.96 -5.96 13.50
N PHE A 71 -15.68 -6.76 12.70
CA PHE A 71 -15.10 -7.59 11.63
C PHE A 71 -14.47 -6.75 10.52
N ILE A 72 -13.58 -7.36 9.73
CA ILE A 72 -12.85 -6.66 8.65
C ILE A 72 -13.78 -6.06 7.60
N ASP A 73 -14.88 -6.73 7.27
CA ASP A 73 -15.86 -6.24 6.30
C ASP A 73 -16.54 -4.95 6.78
N GLU A 74 -17.03 -4.91 8.02
CA GLU A 74 -17.65 -3.71 8.62
C GLU A 74 -16.69 -2.51 8.61
N ARG A 75 -15.40 -2.76 8.89
CA ARG A 75 -14.34 -1.74 8.80
C ARG A 75 -14.09 -1.31 7.35
N SER A 76 -14.03 -2.27 6.43
CA SER A 76 -13.79 -2.05 5.00
C SER A 76 -14.87 -1.14 4.42
N ASP A 77 -16.12 -1.48 4.72
CA ASP A 77 -17.31 -0.79 4.28
C ASP A 77 -17.38 0.64 4.87
N PHE A 78 -17.03 0.85 6.15
CA PHE A 78 -16.97 2.19 6.73
C PHE A 78 -15.82 3.04 6.17
N ILE A 79 -14.62 2.48 6.05
CA ILE A 79 -13.42 3.18 5.56
C ILE A 79 -13.55 3.56 4.09
N ARG A 80 -14.16 2.70 3.26
CA ARG A 80 -14.47 3.01 1.85
C ARG A 80 -15.50 4.13 1.74
N ARG A 81 -16.62 4.06 2.47
CA ARG A 81 -17.59 5.19 2.50
C ARG A 81 -16.92 6.50 2.93
N LYS A 82 -16.09 6.46 3.97
CA LYS A 82 -15.39 7.62 4.51
C LYS A 82 -14.38 8.27 3.55
N TYR A 83 -13.47 7.51 2.96
CA TYR A 83 -12.31 8.06 2.22
C TYR A 83 -12.32 7.83 0.71
N GLU A 84 -13.04 6.82 0.20
CA GLU A 84 -13.14 6.53 -1.24
C GLU A 84 -14.41 7.13 -1.85
N LYS A 85 -15.54 7.12 -1.11
CA LYS A 85 -16.80 7.74 -1.55
C LYS A 85 -17.06 9.14 -0.98
N LEU A 86 -16.32 9.55 0.04
CA LEU A 86 -16.50 10.81 0.78
C LEU A 86 -17.94 11.01 1.33
N GLU A 87 -18.60 9.90 1.71
CA GLU A 87 -20.05 9.83 1.96
C GLU A 87 -20.51 10.63 3.20
N PHE A 88 -19.59 10.95 4.12
CA PHE A 88 -19.86 11.70 5.37
C PHE A 88 -19.07 13.03 5.42
N PHE A 89 -18.47 13.43 4.30
CA PHE A 89 -17.55 14.55 4.17
C PHE A 89 -18.27 15.90 4.19
N ASN A 90 -17.73 16.89 4.90
CA ASN A 90 -18.26 18.25 4.82
C ASN A 90 -17.75 18.99 3.58
N PHE A 91 -18.62 19.16 2.59
CA PHE A 91 -18.34 19.91 1.37
C PHE A 91 -18.26 21.44 1.58
N ASP A 92 -18.88 21.99 2.63
CA ASP A 92 -18.95 23.44 2.86
C ASP A 92 -17.58 24.03 3.20
N GLU A 93 -16.76 23.35 4.02
CA GLU A 93 -15.35 23.75 4.27
C GLU A 93 -14.48 23.62 3.01
N GLN A 94 -14.86 22.79 2.02
CA GLN A 94 -14.10 22.61 0.78
C GLN A 94 -14.46 23.67 -0.28
N ALA A 95 -15.72 24.13 -0.30
CA ALA A 95 -16.20 25.17 -1.22
C ALA A 95 -15.59 26.56 -0.94
N LEU A 96 -15.34 26.89 0.33
CA LEU A 96 -14.79 28.18 0.76
C LEU A 96 -13.32 28.42 0.34
N LEU A 97 -12.64 27.41 -0.22
CA LEU A 97 -11.26 27.50 -0.75
C LEU A 97 -11.21 27.59 -2.29
N CYS A 98 -12.36 27.75 -2.97
CA CYS A 98 -12.44 27.80 -4.44
C CYS A 98 -12.86 29.20 -4.96
N PRO A 99 -11.91 30.08 -5.32
CA PRO A 99 -12.21 31.46 -5.75
C PRO A 99 -12.63 31.57 -7.24
N TYR A 100 -13.53 30.70 -7.72
CA TYR A 100 -14.13 30.81 -9.06
C TYR A 100 -15.62 30.41 -9.08
N PRO A 101 -16.52 31.26 -9.62
CA PRO A 101 -17.94 30.95 -9.75
C PRO A 101 -18.19 29.91 -10.84
N ALA A 102 -19.16 29.01 -10.62
CA ALA A 102 -19.56 28.01 -11.59
C ALA A 102 -20.22 28.65 -12.84
N PRO A 103 -19.95 28.15 -14.07
CA PRO A 103 -20.55 28.70 -15.28
C PRO A 103 -22.05 28.36 -15.35
N HIS A 104 -22.90 29.39 -15.36
CA HIS A 104 -24.35 29.21 -15.51
C HIS A 104 -24.71 28.53 -16.84
N ARG A 105 -25.42 27.41 -16.77
CA ARG A 105 -26.23 26.93 -17.89
C ARG A 105 -27.34 27.94 -18.18
N ARG A 106 -27.41 28.42 -19.43
CA ARG A 106 -28.66 28.92 -20.04
C ARG A 106 -28.78 28.39 -21.46
N SER A 107 -30.01 28.08 -21.85
CA SER A 107 -30.37 27.47 -23.14
C SER A 107 -30.87 28.52 -24.13
N SER A 108 -30.38 28.44 -25.36
CA SER A 108 -31.08 28.77 -26.62
C SER A 108 -32.03 29.99 -26.68
N SER A 109 -31.61 31.01 -27.41
CA SER A 109 -32.50 31.70 -28.39
C SER A 109 -31.66 32.28 -29.54
N SER A 110 -32.30 32.50 -30.69
CA SER A 110 -31.66 32.86 -31.97
C SER A 110 -32.05 34.25 -32.44
N SER A 111 -31.13 34.98 -33.09
CA SER A 111 -31.44 36.13 -33.94
C SER A 111 -30.35 36.33 -35.03
N THR A 112 -30.72 36.97 -36.15
CA THR A 112 -29.93 37.03 -37.38
C THR A 112 -29.98 38.40 -38.08
N SER A 113 -28.81 38.95 -38.45
CA SER A 113 -28.60 40.07 -39.41
C SER A 113 -27.07 40.19 -39.67
N SER A 114 -26.51 40.14 -40.89
CA SER A 114 -26.44 41.19 -41.95
C SER A 114 -25.92 42.55 -41.44
N SER A 115 -24.97 43.30 -42.05
CA SER A 115 -24.26 43.27 -43.37
C SER A 115 -23.28 44.49 -43.39
N SER A 116 -22.23 44.70 -44.22
CA SER A 116 -21.46 43.99 -45.28
C SER A 116 -20.20 44.85 -45.63
N HIS A 117 -19.45 44.57 -46.74
CA HIS A 117 -18.41 45.42 -47.40
C HIS A 117 -17.00 45.49 -46.75
N ASP A 118 -15.84 45.57 -47.44
CA ASP A 118 -15.51 45.36 -48.88
C ASP A 118 -14.00 44.98 -49.13
N LYS A 119 -13.60 44.87 -50.42
CA LYS A 119 -12.31 44.58 -51.13
C LYS A 119 -11.06 45.38 -50.64
N LYS A 120 -9.77 45.12 -50.96
CA LYS A 120 -8.92 44.26 -51.87
C LYS A 120 -7.49 44.22 -51.23
N HIS A 121 -6.62 43.20 -51.24
CA HIS A 121 -5.97 42.34 -52.27
C HIS A 121 -4.68 42.88 -52.95
N TYR A 122 -3.51 42.33 -52.55
CA TYR A 122 -2.30 42.07 -53.37
C TYR A 122 -1.33 41.19 -52.55
N GLU A 123 -0.53 40.23 -53.02
CA GLU A 123 -0.58 39.21 -54.10
C GLU A 123 0.81 38.52 -54.07
N LYS A 124 0.86 37.18 -54.10
CA LYS A 124 1.84 36.40 -54.89
C LYS A 124 1.52 34.91 -54.94
N GLN A 125 1.88 34.28 -56.05
CA GLN A 125 1.53 32.89 -56.37
C GLN A 125 2.54 31.86 -55.83
N ALA A 126 2.04 30.68 -55.48
CA ALA A 126 2.77 29.41 -55.60
C ALA A 126 1.75 28.25 -55.76
N THR A 127 2.08 27.22 -56.54
CA THR A 127 1.14 26.15 -56.93
C THR A 127 1.17 24.92 -56.01
N ARG A 128 0.04 24.21 -55.94
CA ARG A 128 -0.06 22.91 -55.24
C ARG A 128 0.70 21.82 -56.02
N HIS A 129 1.60 21.08 -55.37
CA HIS A 129 1.27 19.77 -54.77
C HIS A 129 2.47 19.02 -54.15
N ARG A 130 2.18 18.32 -53.05
CA ARG A 130 2.88 17.17 -52.43
C ARG A 130 4.22 16.72 -53.06
N ILE A 131 5.29 16.90 -52.31
CA ILE A 131 6.26 15.84 -51.98
C ILE A 131 6.85 16.14 -50.59
N GLY A 132 7.09 15.11 -49.79
CA GLY A 132 7.56 15.25 -48.41
C GLY A 132 7.96 13.89 -47.82
N ILE A 133 9.26 13.59 -47.85
CA ILE A 133 9.87 12.36 -47.35
C ILE A 133 10.72 12.69 -46.12
N ALA A 134 10.68 11.80 -45.11
CA ALA A 134 11.39 11.90 -43.83
C ALA A 134 10.94 13.08 -42.92
N PHE A 135 10.83 12.91 -41.60
CA PHE A 135 11.73 12.14 -40.72
C PHE A 135 11.05 11.17 -39.74
N ARG A 136 11.75 10.03 -39.55
CA ARG A 136 11.79 9.13 -38.39
C ARG A 136 10.47 8.56 -37.81
N ASN A 137 10.37 7.26 -38.02
CA ASN A 137 10.03 6.22 -37.02
C ASN A 137 8.58 5.68 -36.93
N SER A 138 8.30 4.72 -37.83
CA SER A 138 7.89 3.36 -37.44
C SER A 138 8.82 2.84 -36.31
N TRP A 139 8.53 1.83 -35.46
CA TRP A 139 7.70 0.63 -35.55
C TRP A 139 6.63 0.68 -34.44
N GLY A 140 5.52 -0.08 -34.45
CA GLY A 140 5.06 -1.12 -35.37
C GLY A 140 3.96 -1.91 -34.66
N ARG A 141 2.71 -1.43 -34.74
CA ARG A 141 1.57 -1.94 -33.95
C ARG A 141 1.09 -3.29 -34.49
N LYS A 142 1.14 -4.33 -33.66
CA LYS A 142 0.49 -5.64 -33.90
C LYS A 142 -0.19 -6.09 -32.61
N GLU A 143 -1.42 -6.58 -32.71
CA GLU A 143 -2.32 -6.89 -31.58
C GLU A 143 -2.35 -8.41 -31.27
N SER A 144 -3.07 -8.79 -30.19
CA SER A 144 -3.26 -10.15 -29.62
C SER A 144 -1.96 -10.86 -29.16
N GLU A 145 -1.75 -11.14 -27.87
CA GLU A 145 -2.62 -11.96 -26.99
C GLU A 145 -2.73 -11.45 -25.54
N SER A 146 -3.90 -11.71 -24.92
CA SER A 146 -4.31 -11.13 -23.64
C SER A 146 -3.96 -12.00 -22.41
N LYS A 147 -2.68 -12.05 -21.99
CA LYS A 147 -2.30 -12.69 -20.71
C LYS A 147 -2.64 -11.83 -19.48
N ASN A 148 -3.94 -11.78 -19.17
CA ASN A 148 -4.50 -11.15 -17.98
C ASN A 148 -4.24 -12.00 -16.71
N SER A 149 -3.06 -11.88 -16.11
CA SER A 149 -2.69 -12.69 -14.94
C SER A 149 -1.77 -11.99 -13.92
N LYS A 150 -1.97 -10.68 -13.68
CA LYS A 150 -1.25 -9.94 -12.61
C LYS A 150 -2.10 -9.10 -11.65
N LYS A 151 -3.43 -9.02 -11.82
CA LYS A 151 -4.30 -8.16 -10.98
C LYS A 151 -4.95 -8.86 -9.77
N ALA A 152 -4.84 -10.18 -9.65
CA ALA A 152 -5.45 -10.94 -8.54
C ALA A 152 -4.69 -10.80 -7.20
N ASN A 153 -3.35 -10.85 -7.22
CA ASN A 153 -2.53 -10.89 -6.00
C ASN A 153 -2.61 -9.61 -5.15
N SER A 154 -3.12 -8.50 -5.71
CA SER A 154 -3.24 -7.23 -4.96
C SER A 154 -4.25 -7.26 -3.81
N LEU A 155 -5.20 -8.20 -3.83
CA LEU A 155 -6.18 -8.38 -2.74
C LEU A 155 -5.68 -9.38 -1.70
N VAL A 156 -5.01 -10.45 -2.14
CA VAL A 156 -4.45 -11.52 -1.29
C VAL A 156 -3.35 -11.00 -0.35
N ALA A 157 -2.68 -9.90 -0.72
CA ALA A 157 -1.66 -9.25 0.10
C ALA A 157 -2.20 -8.47 1.33
N MET A 158 -3.53 -8.42 1.55
CA MET A 158 -4.16 -7.61 2.61
C MET A 158 -5.27 -8.36 3.37
N VAL A 159 -5.12 -9.69 3.50
CA VAL A 159 -5.94 -10.51 4.42
C VAL A 159 -5.68 -10.08 5.87
N GLU A 160 -6.65 -10.28 6.75
CA GLU A 160 -6.50 -10.00 8.19
C GLU A 160 -5.34 -10.81 8.80
N PHE A 161 -4.55 -10.17 9.65
CA PHE A 161 -3.34 -10.74 10.24
C PHE A 161 -3.25 -10.40 11.73
N VAL A 162 -2.80 -11.38 12.52
CA VAL A 162 -2.74 -11.36 13.99
C VAL A 162 -1.72 -10.35 14.50
N GLY A 163 -0.60 -10.18 13.80
CA GLY A 163 0.48 -9.26 14.16
C GLY A 163 1.59 -9.27 13.11
N LEU A 164 2.68 -8.56 13.39
CA LEU A 164 3.90 -8.60 12.56
C LEU A 164 5.00 -9.35 13.32
N ILE A 165 5.67 -10.30 12.66
CA ILE A 165 6.90 -10.90 13.18
C ILE A 165 8.11 -10.21 12.55
N LYS A 166 9.08 -9.84 13.40
CA LYS A 166 10.40 -9.36 12.97
C LYS A 166 11.40 -10.49 13.19
N VAL A 167 12.06 -10.93 12.11
CA VAL A 167 13.05 -11.99 12.13
C VAL A 167 14.41 -11.39 11.79
N ASN A 168 15.40 -11.58 12.66
CA ASN A 168 16.76 -11.07 12.44
C ASN A 168 17.66 -12.22 11.97
N VAL A 169 17.95 -12.25 10.66
CA VAL A 169 18.83 -13.26 10.06
C VAL A 169 20.28 -12.83 10.32
N VAL A 170 20.89 -13.42 11.36
CA VAL A 170 22.23 -13.02 11.84
C VAL A 170 23.33 -13.56 10.93
N LYS A 171 23.53 -14.88 10.89
CA LYS A 171 24.62 -15.53 10.14
C LYS A 171 24.29 -16.97 9.73
N GLY A 172 24.97 -17.46 8.71
CA GLY A 172 25.18 -18.89 8.45
C GLY A 172 26.47 -19.37 9.10
N THR A 173 26.69 -20.68 9.18
CA THR A 173 27.96 -21.27 9.63
C THR A 173 28.12 -22.63 8.98
N ASN A 174 29.29 -22.89 8.37
CA ASN A 174 29.61 -24.12 7.62
C ASN A 174 28.52 -24.56 6.63
N LEU A 175 28.03 -23.62 5.81
CA LEU A 175 27.09 -23.94 4.73
C LEU A 175 27.74 -24.86 3.68
N ALA A 176 26.91 -25.61 2.94
CA ALA A 176 27.37 -26.48 1.86
C ALA A 176 28.06 -25.69 0.74
N VAL A 177 29.07 -26.28 0.11
CA VAL A 177 29.64 -25.79 -1.16
C VAL A 177 28.72 -26.20 -2.31
N ARG A 178 28.31 -25.25 -3.15
CA ARG A 178 27.60 -25.53 -4.42
C ARG A 178 28.30 -24.93 -5.65
N ASP A 179 29.09 -23.85 -5.49
CA ASP A 179 30.09 -23.43 -6.49
C ASP A 179 31.31 -24.38 -6.51
N VAL A 180 32.29 -24.06 -7.37
CA VAL A 180 33.59 -24.76 -7.50
C VAL A 180 34.34 -24.94 -6.17
N MET A 181 34.22 -23.99 -5.23
CA MET A 181 34.93 -24.01 -3.93
C MET A 181 34.14 -23.37 -2.77
N THR A 182 32.97 -22.81 -3.02
CA THR A 182 32.28 -21.90 -2.09
C THR A 182 30.78 -21.85 -2.41
N SER A 183 30.10 -20.78 -2.00
CA SER A 183 28.75 -20.40 -2.43
C SER A 183 28.53 -18.88 -2.28
N ASP A 184 27.56 -18.33 -2.99
CA ASP A 184 26.95 -17.00 -2.85
C ASP A 184 25.60 -17.09 -2.05
N PRO A 185 25.56 -17.50 -0.76
CA PRO A 185 24.32 -17.81 -0.06
C PRO A 185 23.41 -16.61 0.27
N TYR A 186 22.10 -16.89 0.28
CA TYR A 186 21.06 -16.04 0.83
C TYR A 186 19.95 -16.87 1.52
N VAL A 187 19.13 -16.20 2.35
CA VAL A 187 18.02 -16.84 3.08
C VAL A 187 16.68 -16.34 2.57
N ILE A 188 15.73 -17.25 2.38
CA ILE A 188 14.30 -16.98 2.21
C ILE A 188 13.60 -17.27 3.54
N LEU A 189 12.80 -16.32 4.01
CA LEU A 189 11.81 -16.56 5.07
C LEU A 189 10.43 -16.65 4.42
N ALA A 190 9.69 -17.72 4.73
CA ALA A 190 8.35 -17.94 4.19
C ALA A 190 7.33 -18.18 5.32
N LEU A 191 6.19 -17.48 5.26
CA LEU A 191 5.09 -17.62 6.22
C LEU A 191 3.76 -17.64 5.46
N GLY A 192 3.22 -18.84 5.26
CA GLY A 192 2.06 -19.07 4.39
C GLY A 192 2.39 -18.66 2.95
N HIS A 193 1.66 -17.68 2.41
CA HIS A 193 1.86 -17.16 1.05
C HIS A 193 2.87 -16.00 0.95
N GLN A 194 3.39 -15.49 2.07
CA GLN A 194 4.39 -14.42 2.06
C GLN A 194 5.80 -15.01 2.01
N THR A 195 6.66 -14.44 1.19
CA THR A 195 8.10 -14.74 1.15
C THR A 195 8.91 -13.44 1.14
N VAL A 196 9.99 -13.40 1.90
CA VAL A 196 10.99 -12.31 1.93
C VAL A 196 12.38 -12.91 1.86
N LYS A 197 13.35 -12.20 1.27
CA LYS A 197 14.72 -12.68 1.07
C LYS A 197 15.72 -11.73 1.71
N THR A 198 16.83 -12.26 2.24
CA THR A 198 17.99 -11.44 2.59
C THR A 198 18.73 -10.96 1.34
N ARG A 199 19.69 -10.04 1.49
CA ARG A 199 20.76 -9.90 0.48
C ARG A 199 21.56 -11.20 0.32
N VAL A 200 22.15 -11.34 -0.86
CA VAL A 200 23.17 -12.34 -1.18
C VAL A 200 24.51 -11.91 -0.58
N ILE A 201 25.26 -12.84 0.02
CA ILE A 201 26.64 -12.62 0.44
C ILE A 201 27.53 -13.52 -0.40
N LYS A 202 28.44 -12.92 -1.18
CA LYS A 202 29.22 -13.66 -2.17
C LYS A 202 30.34 -14.50 -1.55
N SER A 203 30.55 -15.67 -2.14
CA SER A 203 31.72 -16.55 -2.00
C SER A 203 32.10 -16.86 -0.55
N ASN A 204 31.12 -17.11 0.32
CA ASN A 204 31.31 -17.26 1.76
C ASN A 204 30.35 -18.28 2.41
N LEU A 205 30.90 -19.41 2.87
CA LEU A 205 30.17 -20.48 3.59
C LEU A 205 29.83 -20.13 5.06
N ASN A 206 30.32 -18.99 5.56
CA ASN A 206 30.04 -18.44 6.90
C ASN A 206 29.52 -16.99 6.77
N PRO A 207 28.40 -16.76 6.05
CA PRO A 207 27.89 -15.43 5.73
C PRO A 207 27.33 -14.74 6.98
N VAL A 208 27.51 -13.41 7.10
CA VAL A 208 26.94 -12.60 8.18
C VAL A 208 26.01 -11.55 7.59
N TRP A 209 24.71 -11.84 7.60
CA TRP A 209 23.67 -10.96 7.06
C TRP A 209 23.31 -9.84 8.03
N ASN A 210 23.12 -10.11 9.33
CA ASN A 210 22.59 -9.15 10.30
C ASN A 210 21.35 -8.40 9.77
N GLU A 211 20.47 -9.11 9.07
CA GLU A 211 19.40 -8.51 8.27
C GLU A 211 18.03 -8.76 8.91
N SER A 212 17.34 -7.67 9.22
CA SER A 212 16.02 -7.69 9.87
C SER A 212 14.90 -7.66 8.83
N LEU A 213 14.24 -8.80 8.64
CA LEU A 213 13.12 -8.98 7.73
C LEU A 213 11.80 -9.06 8.52
N MET A 214 10.67 -8.70 7.87
CA MET A 214 9.35 -8.68 8.52
C MET A 214 8.28 -9.36 7.68
N LEU A 215 7.38 -10.08 8.36
CA LEU A 215 6.28 -10.84 7.78
C LEU A 215 5.00 -10.60 8.59
N SER A 216 3.83 -10.63 7.93
CA SER A 216 2.53 -10.51 8.60
C SER A 216 2.06 -11.91 9.03
N ILE A 217 1.64 -12.07 10.28
CA ILE A 217 1.23 -13.37 10.83
C ILE A 217 -0.25 -13.62 10.46
N PRO A 218 -0.59 -14.55 9.56
CA PRO A 218 -2.00 -14.82 9.18
C PRO A 218 -2.81 -15.42 10.35
N GLU A 219 -4.14 -15.40 10.26
CA GLU A 219 -5.03 -15.92 11.32
C GLU A 219 -4.87 -17.42 11.59
N ASN A 220 -4.84 -18.23 10.53
CA ASN A 220 -4.34 -19.60 10.60
C ASN A 220 -2.81 -19.52 10.49
N ILE A 221 -2.12 -19.71 11.62
CA ILE A 221 -0.69 -19.45 11.81
C ILE A 221 0.12 -20.69 11.39
N PRO A 222 0.83 -20.69 10.25
CA PRO A 222 1.69 -21.80 9.85
C PRO A 222 3.07 -21.68 10.52
N PRO A 223 3.91 -22.73 10.46
CA PRO A 223 5.32 -22.61 10.75
C PRO A 223 5.99 -21.55 9.87
N LEU A 224 6.93 -20.80 10.47
CA LEU A 224 7.86 -19.96 9.74
C LEU A 224 8.93 -20.87 9.12
N LYS A 225 8.97 -20.94 7.78
CA LYS A 225 10.01 -21.67 7.07
C LYS A 225 11.21 -20.76 6.80
N VAL A 226 12.40 -21.31 6.99
CA VAL A 226 13.69 -20.69 6.70
C VAL A 226 14.37 -21.57 5.66
N LEU A 227 14.63 -21.06 4.46
CA LEU A 227 15.27 -21.81 3.37
C LEU A 227 16.55 -21.09 2.95
N VAL A 228 17.63 -21.84 2.73
CA VAL A 228 18.93 -21.32 2.31
C VAL A 228 19.19 -21.75 0.87
N TYR A 229 19.59 -20.80 0.03
CA TYR A 229 19.88 -21.00 -1.39
C TYR A 229 21.21 -20.35 -1.75
N ASP A 230 21.94 -20.98 -2.66
CA ASP A 230 23.07 -20.38 -3.35
C ASP A 230 22.58 -19.51 -4.52
N LYS A 231 23.25 -18.38 -4.79
CA LYS A 231 22.86 -17.48 -5.88
C LYS A 231 23.73 -17.62 -7.12
N ASP A 232 23.25 -18.48 -7.99
CA ASP A 232 23.71 -18.61 -9.36
C ASP A 232 23.45 -17.38 -10.25
N THR A 233 24.26 -17.20 -11.30
CA THR A 233 24.10 -16.08 -12.26
C THR A 233 23.54 -16.51 -13.61
N PHE A 234 23.77 -17.76 -14.03
CA PHE A 234 23.37 -18.29 -15.34
C PHE A 234 22.49 -19.55 -15.26
N THR A 235 22.35 -20.13 -14.07
CA THR A 235 21.59 -21.33 -13.76
C THR A 235 20.54 -21.02 -12.67
N THR A 236 19.82 -22.04 -12.19
CA THR A 236 18.80 -21.87 -11.13
C THR A 236 19.43 -21.95 -9.74
N ASP A 237 19.22 -20.92 -8.92
CA ASP A 237 19.60 -20.85 -7.50
C ASP A 237 19.54 -22.21 -6.77
N ASP A 238 20.70 -22.72 -6.32
CA ASP A 238 20.84 -24.11 -5.86
C ASP A 238 20.50 -24.26 -4.38
N PHE A 239 19.82 -25.35 -3.99
CA PHE A 239 19.23 -25.47 -2.65
C PHE A 239 20.23 -25.97 -1.60
N MET A 240 20.42 -25.20 -0.51
CA MET A 240 21.43 -25.49 0.52
C MET A 240 20.86 -26.13 1.79
N GLY A 241 19.55 -26.04 2.03
CA GLY A 241 18.85 -26.63 3.18
C GLY A 241 17.73 -25.75 3.74
N ASP A 242 16.87 -26.32 4.58
CA ASP A 242 15.76 -25.61 5.22
C ASP A 242 15.55 -25.99 6.70
N ALA A 243 14.72 -25.20 7.38
CA ALA A 243 14.22 -25.44 8.73
C ALA A 243 12.82 -24.83 8.90
N GLU A 244 12.00 -25.41 9.78
CA GLU A 244 10.69 -24.87 10.16
C GLU A 244 10.67 -24.51 11.65
N ILE A 245 10.06 -23.37 11.97
CA ILE A 245 9.95 -22.84 13.34
C ILE A 245 8.46 -22.60 13.63
N ASP A 246 7.92 -23.28 14.64
CA ASP A 246 6.59 -22.94 15.14
C ASP A 246 6.61 -21.59 15.89
N ILE A 247 5.71 -20.70 15.50
CA ILE A 247 5.54 -19.36 16.09
C ILE A 247 4.25 -19.24 16.92
N GLN A 248 3.43 -20.29 17.03
CA GLN A 248 2.28 -20.35 17.93
C GLN A 248 2.62 -19.94 19.38
N PRO A 249 3.75 -20.36 20.00
CA PRO A 249 4.07 -19.98 21.37
C PRO A 249 4.33 -18.47 21.52
N LEU A 250 5.01 -17.87 20.54
CA LEU A 250 5.32 -16.44 20.51
C LEU A 250 4.04 -15.60 20.38
N VAL A 251 3.12 -16.01 19.50
CA VAL A 251 1.82 -15.33 19.32
C VAL A 251 0.94 -15.49 20.56
N THR A 252 0.98 -16.64 21.22
CA THR A 252 0.22 -16.92 22.45
C THR A 252 0.71 -16.05 23.61
N ALA A 253 2.03 -15.95 23.79
CA ALA A 253 2.65 -15.07 24.78
C ALA A 253 2.32 -13.59 24.50
N ALA A 254 2.39 -13.14 23.24
CA ALA A 254 2.04 -11.77 22.87
C ALA A 254 0.58 -11.43 23.22
N ARG A 255 -0.37 -12.31 22.87
CA ARG A 255 -1.80 -12.12 23.19
C ARG A 255 -2.07 -12.06 24.70
N ALA A 256 -1.38 -12.87 25.51
CA ALA A 256 -1.52 -12.85 26.96
C ALA A 256 -1.02 -11.53 27.60
N CYS A 257 -0.05 -10.86 26.97
CA CYS A 257 0.40 -9.52 27.39
C CYS A 257 -0.55 -8.39 26.96
N GLU A 258 -1.46 -8.63 26.00
CA GLU A 258 -2.42 -7.62 25.51
C GLU A 258 -3.77 -7.65 26.26
N THR A 259 -4.10 -8.75 26.95
CA THR A 259 -5.29 -8.80 27.83
C THR A 259 -5.08 -7.95 29.08
N PRO A 260 -5.94 -6.94 29.36
CA PRO A 260 -5.92 -6.23 30.63
C PRO A 260 -6.21 -7.22 31.76
N ILE A 261 -5.46 -7.12 32.87
CA ILE A 261 -5.78 -7.86 34.10
C ILE A 261 -7.09 -7.29 34.65
N SER A 262 -8.21 -7.92 34.30
CA SER A 262 -9.49 -7.63 34.93
C SER A 262 -9.40 -8.08 36.38
N MET A 263 -9.24 -7.14 37.31
CA MET A 263 -9.09 -7.47 38.73
C MET A 263 -10.28 -8.28 39.23
N SER A 264 -10.05 -9.55 39.59
CA SER A 264 -10.96 -10.30 40.43
C SER A 264 -11.01 -9.62 41.80
N PRO A 265 -12.18 -9.19 42.30
CA PRO A 265 -12.28 -8.69 43.67
C PRO A 265 -11.88 -9.79 44.63
N CYS A 266 -10.84 -9.55 45.44
CA CYS A 266 -10.50 -10.42 46.56
C CYS A 266 -11.61 -10.32 47.61
N ASN A 267 -12.64 -11.17 47.49
CA ASN A 267 -13.68 -11.31 48.50
C ASN A 267 -13.08 -11.89 49.78
N LEU A 268 -12.50 -11.01 50.60
CA LEU A 268 -12.19 -11.31 51.98
C LEU A 268 -13.52 -11.51 52.71
N GLY A 269 -13.81 -12.75 53.08
CA GLY A 269 -15.04 -13.07 53.79
C GLY A 269 -15.03 -12.47 55.19
N ASN A 270 -16.04 -11.67 55.53
CA ASN A 270 -16.29 -11.29 56.91
C ASN A 270 -16.74 -12.54 57.70
N GLY A 271 -16.07 -12.77 58.83
CA GLY A 271 -16.51 -13.64 59.92
C GLY A 271 -16.53 -12.85 61.22
#